data_AF-A0AA38ZJU8-F1
#
_entry.id   AF-A0AA38ZJU8-F1
#
_cell.length_a   1.000
_cell.length_b   1.000
_cell.length_c   1.000
_cell.angle_alpha   90.00
_cell.angle_beta   90.00
_cell.angle_gamma   90.00
#
_symmetry.space_group_name_H-M   'P 1'
#
loop_
_entity.id
_entity.type
_entity.pdbx_description
1 polymer ?
#
loop_
_entity_poly.entity_id
_entity_poly.type
_entity_poly.pdbx_seq_one_letter_code
_entity_poly.pdbx_strand_id
1 'polypeptide(L)'
;MSEGNPLDSISCSSLFLGTNFHLGFNYENVNRQAIPQCDTVIGVESGDTCFHIIQNFNMTTEFFESIKPNLNCDELFIGQWLCVAGAPN
;
A
#
# COMPACT_ATOMS: atom_id res chain seq x y z
N MET A 1 -9.84 -0.75 -20.78
CA MET A 1 -10.20 0.40 -19.92
C MET A 1 -10.76 -0.22 -18.64
N SER A 2 -9.86 -0.69 -17.78
CA SER A 2 -10.28 -1.36 -16.54
C SER A 2 -10.62 -0.29 -15.52
N GLU A 3 -11.86 -0.38 -15.05
CA GLU A 3 -12.46 0.48 -14.05
C GLU A 3 -11.63 0.37 -12.76
N GLY A 4 -11.14 1.52 -12.27
CA GLY A 4 -10.30 1.61 -11.08
C GLY A 4 -11.02 1.04 -9.87
N ASN A 5 -10.35 0.12 -9.19
CA ASN A 5 -10.83 -0.49 -7.96
C ASN A 5 -10.89 0.62 -6.89
N PRO A 6 -11.94 0.71 -6.06
CA PRO A 6 -12.02 1.68 -4.96
C PRO A 6 -10.85 1.64 -3.95
N LEU A 7 -9.92 0.67 -4.06
CA LEU A 7 -8.62 0.67 -3.37
C LEU A 7 -7.55 1.58 -3.98
N ASP A 8 -7.82 2.22 -5.13
CA ASP A 8 -7.05 3.35 -5.65
C ASP A 8 -7.25 4.62 -4.78
N SER A 9 -8.11 4.55 -3.75
CA SER A 9 -8.16 5.51 -2.64
C SER A 9 -6.97 5.35 -1.70
N ILE A 10 -5.75 5.16 -2.24
CA ILE A 10 -4.55 5.65 -1.57
C ILE A 10 -4.90 7.09 -1.22
N SER A 11 -5.22 7.32 0.05
CA SER A 11 -5.35 8.66 0.57
C SER A 11 -4.08 9.36 0.12
N CYS A 12 -4.24 10.36 -0.75
CA CYS A 12 -3.27 11.42 -0.98
C CYS A 12 -3.04 12.07 0.39
N SER A 13 -2.32 11.41 1.28
CA SER A 13 -1.92 11.94 2.56
C SER A 13 -0.96 13.07 2.22
N SER A 14 -1.56 14.25 2.08
CA SER A 14 -0.92 15.55 1.92
C SER A 14 -0.24 15.74 0.56
N LEU A 15 -0.99 16.28 -0.40
CA LEU A 15 -0.40 17.33 -1.24
C LEU A 15 0.01 18.45 -0.27
N PHE A 16 1.27 18.44 0.16
CA PHE A 16 1.89 19.62 0.76
C PHE A 16 2.01 20.69 -0.32
N LEU A 17 0.89 21.29 -0.73
CA LEU A 17 0.91 22.61 -1.32
C LEU A 17 1.17 23.55 -0.15
N GLY A 18 2.39 24.10 -0.10
CA GLY A 18 2.88 25.03 0.91
C GLY A 18 2.14 26.37 0.94
N THR A 19 0.82 26.32 1.09
CA THR A 19 -0.06 27.47 1.23
C THR A 19 -1.12 27.10 2.25
N ASN A 20 -1.20 27.90 3.32
CA ASN A 20 -2.21 27.82 4.37
C ASN A 20 -3.64 27.85 3.79
N PHE A 21 -4.17 26.69 3.41
CA PHE A 21 -5.56 26.52 3.04
C PHE A 21 -6.14 25.38 3.86
N HIS A 22 -6.74 25.75 4.99
CA HIS A 22 -7.43 24.82 5.87
C HIS A 22 -8.82 24.58 5.27
N LEU A 23 -8.94 23.54 4.45
CA LEU A 23 -10.25 22.95 4.17
C LEU A 23 -10.67 22.28 5.47
N GLY A 24 -11.70 22.80 6.13
CA GLY A 24 -12.22 22.22 7.36
C GLY A 24 -12.79 20.83 7.11
N PHE A 25 -11.93 19.81 7.12
CA PHE A 25 -12.30 18.42 7.31
C PHE A 25 -12.01 18.10 8.78
N ASN A 26 -13.03 18.22 9.62
CA ASN A 26 -12.98 17.73 11.00
C ASN A 26 -12.80 16.20 10.95
N TYR A 27 -11.64 15.71 11.34
CA TYR A 27 -11.38 14.27 11.48
C TYR A 27 -11.26 13.90 12.97
N GLU A 28 -12.18 14.43 13.78
CA GLU A 28 -12.44 13.91 15.10
C GLU A 28 -13.48 12.79 14.93
N ASN A 29 -13.05 11.54 15.16
CA ASN A 29 -13.85 10.31 15.17
C ASN A 29 -14.05 9.58 13.83
N VAL A 30 -12.99 9.44 13.01
CA VAL A 30 -12.92 8.18 12.27
C VAL A 30 -12.50 7.11 13.25
N ASN A 31 -13.46 6.28 13.62
CA ASN A 31 -13.16 4.91 14.01
C ASN A 31 -12.25 4.39 12.90
N ARG A 32 -10.93 4.32 13.15
CA ARG A 32 -9.95 3.77 12.22
C ARG A 32 -10.37 2.33 12.00
N GLN A 33 -11.33 2.12 11.10
CA GLN A 33 -11.46 0.84 10.46
C GLN A 33 -10.11 0.62 9.85
N ALA A 34 -9.47 -0.38 10.43
CA ALA A 34 -8.11 -0.71 10.19
C ALA A 34 -7.93 -0.82 8.66
N ILE A 35 -7.15 0.09 8.11
CA ILE A 35 -6.74 0.08 6.70
C ILE A 35 -5.22 -0.09 6.67
N PRO A 36 -4.67 -1.03 5.88
CA PRO A 36 -3.26 -1.33 5.98
C PRO A 36 -2.51 -0.08 5.55
N GLN A 37 -1.70 0.48 6.44
CA GLN A 37 -0.87 1.63 6.12
C GLN A 37 0.27 1.14 5.24
N CYS A 38 0.61 1.91 4.21
CA CYS A 38 1.76 1.63 3.36
C CYS A 38 2.70 2.84 3.33
N ASP A 39 3.90 2.65 3.84
CA ASP A 39 4.94 3.67 3.93
C ASP A 39 5.87 3.63 2.71
N THR A 40 6.12 2.43 2.18
CA THR A 40 7.02 2.21 1.03
C THR A 40 6.38 1.30 -0.01
N VAL A 41 6.42 1.74 -1.26
CA VAL A 41 5.88 1.01 -2.42
C VAL A 41 6.99 0.78 -3.45
N ILE A 42 7.02 -0.41 -4.06
CA ILE A 42 7.88 -0.76 -5.19
C ILE A 42 7.04 -1.23 -6.38
N GLY A 43 7.59 -1.12 -7.58
CA GLY A 43 7.05 -1.79 -8.76
C GLY A 43 7.72 -3.15 -8.95
N VAL A 44 6.94 -4.18 -9.25
CA VAL A 44 7.46 -5.51 -9.59
C VAL A 44 8.29 -5.45 -10.87
N GLU A 45 9.48 -6.03 -10.83
CA GLU A 45 10.40 -6.15 -11.96
C GLU A 45 10.47 -7.59 -12.49
N SER A 46 11.13 -7.77 -13.63
CA SER A 46 11.30 -9.09 -14.24
C SER A 46 12.15 -10.01 -13.36
N GLY A 47 11.60 -11.15 -12.96
CA GLY A 47 12.29 -12.14 -12.11
C GLY A 47 12.02 -11.96 -10.62
N ASP A 48 11.23 -10.96 -10.23
CA ASP A 48 10.75 -10.83 -8.86
C ASP A 48 9.83 -12.00 -8.49
N THR A 49 9.92 -12.40 -7.23
CA THR A 49 9.00 -13.33 -6.57
C THR A 49 8.65 -12.75 -5.21
N CYS A 50 7.50 -13.13 -4.66
CA CYS A 50 7.18 -12.76 -3.27
C CYS A 50 8.31 -13.15 -2.31
N PHE A 51 8.92 -14.32 -2.50
CA PHE A 51 10.03 -14.78 -1.68
C PHE A 51 11.24 -13.82 -1.74
N HIS A 52 11.69 -13.43 -2.94
CA HIS A 52 12.80 -12.50 -3.08
C HIS A 52 12.48 -11.12 -2.50
N ILE A 53 11.25 -10.62 -2.71
CA ILE A 53 10.82 -9.33 -2.15
C ILE A 53 10.84 -9.39 -0.62
N ILE A 54 10.25 -10.44 -0.02
CA ILE A 54 10.23 -10.61 1.44
C ILE A 54 11.66 -10.61 2.01
N GLN A 55 12.58 -11.34 1.38
CA GLN A 55 13.98 -11.42 1.81
C GLN A 55 14.72 -10.09 1.63
N ASN A 56 14.55 -9.42 0.48
CA ASN A 56 15.23 -8.15 0.18
C ASN A 56 14.87 -7.04 1.17
N PHE A 57 13.64 -7.07 1.69
CA PHE A 57 13.14 -6.10 2.68
C PHE A 57 13.22 -6.62 4.12
N ASN A 58 13.83 -7.78 4.37
CA ASN A 58 13.99 -8.40 5.69
C ASN A 58 12.66 -8.49 6.49
N MET A 59 11.56 -8.80 5.82
CA MET A 59 10.25 -8.95 6.46
C MET A 59 9.87 -10.42 6.63
N THR A 60 8.83 -10.69 7.43
CA THR A 60 8.27 -12.05 7.53
C THR A 60 7.14 -12.25 6.52
N THR A 61 6.90 -13.50 6.14
CA THR A 61 5.79 -13.85 5.24
C THR A 61 4.45 -13.45 5.84
N GLU A 62 4.26 -13.67 7.15
CA GLU A 62 3.02 -13.34 7.85
C GLU A 62 2.74 -11.83 7.82
N PHE A 63 3.78 -11.01 8.01
CA PHE A 63 3.64 -9.57 7.90
C PHE A 63 3.31 -9.15 6.47
N PHE A 64 4.03 -9.68 5.47
CA PHE A 64 3.78 -9.36 4.06
C PHE A 64 2.35 -9.67 3.63
N GLU A 65 1.84 -10.85 4.00
CA GLU A 65 0.45 -11.25 3.72
C GLU A 65 -0.56 -10.35 4.44
N SER A 66 -0.27 -9.93 5.68
CA SER A 66 -1.16 -9.05 6.45
C SER A 66 -1.32 -7.66 5.82
N ILE A 67 -0.29 -7.14 5.14
CA ILE A 67 -0.34 -5.86 4.42
C ILE A 67 -0.77 -6.02 2.95
N LYS A 68 -0.92 -7.26 2.45
CA LYS A 68 -1.31 -7.62 1.07
C LYS A 68 -2.30 -8.80 1.01
N PRO A 69 -3.46 -8.73 1.67
CA PRO A 69 -4.37 -9.87 1.84
C PRO A 69 -4.96 -10.45 0.54
N ASN A 70 -4.88 -9.72 -0.59
CA ASN A 70 -5.44 -10.14 -1.87
C ASN A 70 -4.37 -10.37 -2.96
N LEU A 71 -3.07 -10.40 -2.58
CA LEU A 71 -2.00 -10.66 -3.53
C LEU A 71 -1.88 -12.16 -3.82
N ASN A 72 -1.95 -12.54 -5.09
CA ASN A 72 -1.58 -13.87 -5.53
C ASN A 72 -0.10 -13.89 -5.95
N CYS A 73 0.75 -14.58 -5.19
CA CYS A 73 2.19 -14.67 -5.46
C CYS A 73 2.56 -15.47 -6.71
N ASP A 74 1.66 -16.35 -7.18
CA ASP A 74 1.87 -17.14 -8.41
C ASP A 74 1.52 -16.35 -9.68
N GLU A 75 0.85 -15.21 -9.54
CA GLU A 75 0.36 -14.36 -10.64
C GLU A 75 0.94 -12.94 -10.57
N LEU A 76 2.14 -12.78 -10.00
CA LEU A 76 2.86 -11.50 -10.00
C LEU A 76 3.12 -11.03 -11.44
N PHE A 77 2.85 -9.76 -11.72
CA PHE A 77 3.10 -9.16 -13.04
C PHE A 77 4.01 -7.93 -12.97
N ILE A 78 4.83 -7.74 -14.00
CA ILE A 78 5.75 -6.60 -14.10
C ILE A 78 4.96 -5.29 -14.09
N GLY A 79 5.40 -4.33 -13.28
CA GLY A 79 4.76 -3.04 -13.08
C GLY A 79 3.63 -3.04 -12.04
N GLN A 80 3.35 -4.18 -11.39
CA GLN A 80 2.44 -4.23 -10.24
C GLN A 80 3.03 -3.47 -9.05
N TRP A 81 2.26 -2.60 -8.41
CA TRP A 81 2.70 -1.87 -7.23
C TRP A 81 2.51 -2.73 -5.97
N LEU A 82 3.58 -2.92 -5.20
CA LEU A 82 3.59 -3.68 -3.95
C LEU A 82 4.08 -2.83 -2.79
N CYS A 83 3.38 -2.94 -1.67
CA CYS A 83 3.80 -2.35 -0.40
C CYS A 83 4.80 -3.25 0.29
N VAL A 84 5.88 -2.66 0.79
CA VAL A 84 7.00 -3.38 1.42
C VAL A 84 7.36 -2.86 2.81
N ALA A 85 6.73 -1.78 3.25
CA ALA A 85 6.80 -1.27 4.61
C ALA A 85 5.48 -0.60 4.97
N GLY A 86 5.00 -0.78 6.20
CA GLY A 86 3.68 -0.30 6.60
C GLY A 86 3.19 -0.89 7.92
N ALA A 87 1.88 -0.81 8.14
CA ALA A 87 1.22 -1.42 9.29
C ALA A 87 -0.01 -2.20 8.83
N PRO A 88 -0.24 -3.42 9.34
CA PRO A 88 -1.47 -4.15 9.07
C PRO A 88 -2.64 -3.49 9.78
N ASN A 89 -3.80 -4.09 9.55
CA ASN A 89 -5.04 -3.76 10.20
C ASN A 89 -5.11 -4.23 11.66
#